data_AF-R4LDZ6-F1
#
_entry.id   AF-R4LDZ6-F1
#
_cell.length_a   1.000
_cell.length_b   1.000
_cell.length_c   1.000
_cell.angle_alpha   90.00
_cell.angle_beta   90.00
_cell.angle_gamma   90.00
#
_symmetry.space_group_name_H-M   'P 1'
#
loop_
_entity.id
_entity.type
_entity.pdbx_description
1 polymer ?
#
loop_
_entity_poly.entity_id
_entity_poly.type
_entity_poly.pdbx_seq_one_letter_code
_entity_poly.pdbx_strand_id
1 'polypeptide(L)' 'MPAAVDSERTIATGGDDLLRLLLGICEDFFAQTGSATRDEVDALMRERGITGGPGWLIDMLGLTRARLDGRLSGDDL' A
#
# COMPACT_ATOMS: atom_id res chain seq x y z
N MET A 1 -11.86 -14.47 32.03
CA MET A 1 -12.13 -13.46 30.99
C MET A 1 -11.01 -13.53 29.98
N PRO A 2 -11.29 -13.67 28.67
CA PRO A 2 -10.27 -13.96 27.68
C PRO A 2 -9.62 -12.70 27.10
N ALA A 3 -8.44 -12.92 26.52
CA ALA A 3 -7.81 -12.12 25.47
C ALA A 3 -7.15 -10.80 25.90
N ALA A 4 -6.09 -10.90 26.70
CA ALA A 4 -4.91 -10.08 26.41
C ALA A 4 -4.33 -10.60 25.09
N VAL A 5 -4.91 -10.13 23.98
CA VAL A 5 -4.33 -10.33 22.65
C VAL A 5 -2.93 -9.69 22.68
N ASP A 6 -1.92 -10.54 22.75
CA ASP A 6 -0.71 -10.48 21.94
C ASP A 6 -0.26 -9.03 21.60
N SER A 7 0.07 -8.23 22.61
CA SER A 7 0.63 -6.87 22.43
C SER A 7 2.07 -6.90 21.89
N GLU A 8 2.56 -8.09 21.60
CA GLU A 8 3.84 -8.37 20.99
C GLU A 8 3.64 -9.38 19.85
N ARG A 9 2.63 -9.14 18.99
CA ARG A 9 2.52 -9.88 17.73
C ARG A 9 3.63 -9.43 16.79
N THR A 10 4.84 -9.85 17.12
CA THR A 10 5.93 -10.14 16.20
C THR A 10 6.13 -9.04 15.15
N ILE A 11 6.80 -7.95 15.53
CA ILE A 11 7.56 -7.14 14.55
C ILE A 11 8.86 -7.89 14.20
N ALA A 12 8.77 -9.21 14.03
CA ALA A 12 9.81 -10.06 13.50
C ALA A 12 9.23 -10.76 12.26
N THR A 13 8.63 -9.96 11.40
CA THR A 13 8.37 -10.33 10.02
C THR A 13 9.38 -9.54 9.21
N GLY A 14 10.13 -10.23 8.33
CA GLY A 14 11.24 -9.63 7.57
C GLY A 14 10.85 -8.31 6.91
N GLY A 15 11.82 -7.43 6.61
CA GLY A 15 11.55 -6.08 6.10
C GLY A 15 10.54 -6.03 4.94
N ASP A 16 10.55 -7.05 4.07
CA ASP A 16 9.58 -7.23 3.00
C ASP A 16 8.14 -7.45 3.49
N ASP A 17 7.92 -8.21 4.56
CA ASP A 17 6.59 -8.51 5.07
C ASP A 17 5.94 -7.29 5.74
N LEU A 18 6.72 -6.51 6.50
CA LEU A 18 6.28 -5.21 7.01
C LEU A 18 5.90 -4.25 5.88
N LEU A 19 6.72 -4.21 4.82
CA LEU A 19 6.47 -3.37 3.67
C LEU A 19 5.20 -3.83 2.91
N ARG A 20 4.97 -5.15 2.75
CA ARG A 20 3.71 -5.68 2.19
C ARG A 20 2.49 -5.25 3.00
N LEU A 21 2.59 -5.29 4.32
CA LEU A 21 1.49 -4.90 5.22
C LEU A 21 1.17 -3.40 5.07
N LEU A 22 2.20 -2.55 5.06
CA LEU A 22 2.07 -1.11 4.88
C LEU A 22 1.44 -0.75 3.53
N LEU A 23 1.89 -1.39 2.45
CA LEU A 23 1.31 -1.17 1.12
C LEU A 23 -0.17 -1.55 1.08
N GLY A 24 -0.55 -2.69 1.67
CA GLY A 24 -1.95 -3.12 1.75
C GLY A 24 -2.83 -2.15 2.54
N ILE A 25 -2.32 -1.56 3.62
CA ILE A 25 -3.05 -0.55 4.41
C ILE A 25 -3.27 0.71 3.56
N CYS A 26 -2.27 1.15 2.81
CA CYS A 26 -2.41 2.30 1.93
C CYS A 26 -3.44 2.04 0.82
N GLU A 27 -3.40 0.88 0.17
CA GLU A 27 -4.38 0.48 -0.86
C GLU A 27 -5.81 0.56 -0.33
N ASP A 28 -6.06 -0.03 0.85
CA ASP A 28 -7.36 -0.07 1.50
C ASP A 28 -7.85 1.33 1.91
N PHE A 29 -6.97 2.13 2.50
CA PHE A 29 -7.26 3.51 2.86
C PHE A 29 -7.68 4.35 1.64
N PHE A 30 -6.97 4.24 0.52
CA PHE A 30 -7.29 4.99 -0.71
C PHE A 30 -8.53 4.45 -1.44
N ALA A 31 -8.81 3.15 -1.32
CA ALA A 31 -10.03 2.54 -1.86
C ALA A 31 -11.28 3.05 -1.11
N GLN A 32 -11.18 3.24 0.21
CA GLN A 32 -12.30 3.62 1.08
C GLN A 32 -12.44 5.14 1.29
N THR A 33 -11.43 5.95 0.94
CA THR A 33 -11.50 7.41 1.17
C THR A 33 -12.50 8.10 0.24
N GLY A 34 -13.18 9.10 0.80
CA GLY A 34 -14.14 9.94 0.08
C GLY A 34 -13.48 10.88 -0.93
N SER A 35 -14.31 11.58 -1.71
CA SER A 35 -13.86 12.49 -2.78
C SER A 35 -12.94 13.59 -2.28
N ALA A 36 -13.21 14.20 -1.12
CA ALA A 36 -12.41 15.29 -0.56
C ALA A 36 -10.93 14.88 -0.36
N THR A 37 -10.69 13.71 0.22
CA THR A 37 -9.33 13.19 0.43
C THR A 37 -8.66 12.80 -0.90
N ARG A 38 -9.43 12.30 -1.87
CA ARG A 38 -8.91 12.01 -3.21
C ARG A 38 -8.47 13.27 -3.96
N ASP A 39 -9.21 14.37 -3.83
CA ASP A 39 -8.85 15.67 -4.41
C ASP A 39 -7.58 16.25 -3.78
N GLU A 40 -7.45 16.17 -2.44
CA GLU A 40 -6.22 16.60 -1.76
C GLU A 40 -4.99 15.80 -2.20
N VAL A 41 -5.15 14.48 -2.35
CA VAL A 41 -4.09 13.60 -2.84
C VAL A 41 -3.75 13.91 -4.30
N ASP A 42 -4.75 14.17 -5.15
CA ASP A 42 -4.52 14.59 -6.55
C ASP A 42 -3.74 15.91 -6.62
N ALA A 43 -4.11 16.89 -5.80
CA ALA A 43 -3.42 18.18 -5.72
C ALA A 43 -1.96 18.00 -5.32
N LEU A 44 -1.69 17.22 -4.26
CA LEU A 44 -0.33 16.92 -3.81
C LEU A 44 0.48 16.19 -4.87
N MET A 45 -0.12 15.21 -5.56
CA MET A 45 0.54 14.50 -6.66
C MET A 45 0.90 15.45 -7.80
N ARG A 46 -0.01 16.36 -8.17
CA ARG A 46 0.20 17.35 -9.22
C ARG A 46 1.29 18.35 -8.85
N GLU A 47 1.36 18.80 -7.60
CA GLU A 47 2.44 19.65 -7.09
C GLU A 47 3.82 18.98 -7.20
N ARG A 48 3.88 17.64 -7.14
CA ARG A 48 5.09 16.85 -7.34
C ARG A 48 5.36 16.48 -8.81
N GLY A 49 4.54 16.97 -9.73
CA GLY A 49 4.65 16.68 -11.17
C GLY A 49 4.13 15.30 -11.59
N ILE A 50 3.32 14.65 -10.75
CA ILE A 50 2.72 13.34 -11.01
C ILE A 50 1.29 13.55 -11.53
N THR A 51 1.02 13.15 -12.78
CA THR A 51 -0.24 13.46 -13.49
C THR A 51 -1.24 12.29 -13.58
N GLY A 52 -1.02 11.19 -12.87
CA GLY A 52 -1.88 9.99 -12.94
C GLY A 52 -3.15 10.02 -12.08
N GLY A 53 -3.28 11.03 -11.20
CA GLY A 53 -4.35 11.13 -10.21
C GLY A 53 -4.39 9.98 -9.19
N PRO A 54 -5.41 9.94 -8.31
CA PRO A 54 -5.43 9.03 -7.17
C PRO A 54 -5.55 7.55 -7.57
N GLY A 55 -6.18 7.25 -8.73
CA GLY A 55 -6.25 5.89 -9.26
C GLY A 55 -4.88 5.32 -9.65
N TRP A 56 -3.99 6.15 -10.22
CA TRP A 56 -2.62 5.75 -10.53
C TRP A 56 -1.81 5.44 -9.28
N LEU A 57 -2.03 6.16 -8.18
CA LEU A 57 -1.35 5.88 -6.91
C LEU A 57 -1.72 4.49 -6.38
N ILE A 58 -3.01 4.15 -6.41
CA ILE A 58 -3.50 2.82 -5.99
C ILE A 58 -2.88 1.73 -6.86
N ASP A 59 -2.85 1.92 -8.19
CA ASP A 59 -2.23 0.98 -9.12
C ASP A 59 -0.73 0.79 -8.83
N MET A 60 0.01 1.88 -8.61
CA MET A 60 1.43 1.81 -8.28
C MET A 60 1.71 1.13 -6.93
N LEU A 61 0.84 1.32 -5.93
CA LEU A 61 0.93 0.61 -4.65
C LEU A 61 0.72 -0.90 -4.86
N GLY A 62 -0.34 -1.29 -5.57
CA GLY A 62 -0.60 -2.69 -5.89
C GLY A 62 0.53 -3.32 -6.72
N LEU A 63 1.07 -2.59 -7.69
CA LEU A 63 2.21 -3.01 -8.51
C LEU A 63 3.48 -3.23 -7.66
N THR A 64 3.75 -2.31 -6.74
CA THR A 64 4.93 -2.40 -5.86
C THR A 64 4.80 -3.61 -4.94
N ARG A 65 3.61 -3.88 -4.42
CA ARG A 65 3.32 -5.07 -3.62
C ARG A 65 3.49 -6.35 -4.45
N ALA A 66 2.98 -6.38 -5.68
CA ALA A 66 3.11 -7.54 -6.57
C ALA A 66 4.57 -7.85 -6.94
N ARG A 67 5.42 -6.82 -7.09
CA ARG A 67 6.87 -7.00 -7.25
C ARG A 67 7.52 -7.57 -5.99
N LEU A 68 7.15 -7.04 -4.84
CA LEU A 68 7.64 -7.51 -3.55
C LEU A 68 7.23 -8.95 -3.25
N ASP A 69 6.09 -9.39 -3.78
CA ASP A 69 5.60 -10.77 -3.70
C ASP A 69 6.30 -11.73 -4.69
N GLY A 70 7.17 -11.22 -5.56
CA GLY A 70 7.80 -12.00 -6.63
C GLY A 70 6.84 -12.40 -7.75
N ARG A 71 5.57 -11.96 -7.72
CA ARG A 71 4.54 -12.28 -8.73
C ARG A 71 4.77 -11.58 -10.08
N LEU A 72 5.68 -10.62 -10.12
CA LEU A 72 6.15 -9.94 -11.34
C LEU A 72 7.63 -10.23 -11.63
N SER A 73 8.29 -11.04 -10.80
CA SER A 73 9.60 -11.58 -11.09
C SER A 73 9.39 -12.75 -12.04
N GLY A 74 9.46 -12.48 -13.33
CA GLY A 74 9.54 -13.54 -14.33
C GLY A 74 10.79 -14.38 -14.09
N ASP A 75 10.64 -15.48 -13.37
CA ASP A 75 11.56 -16.62 -13.33
C ASP A 75 10.87 -17.81 -14.01
N ASP A 76 10.34 -17.56 -15.20
CA ASP A 76 9.88 -18.56 -16.16
C ASP A 76 10.53 -18.20 -17.51
N LEU A 77 11.81 -18.56 -17.66
CA LEU A 77 12.49 -18.68 -18.95
C LEU A 77 13.31 -19.98 -18.98
#